data_AF-A0AAV4JX27-F1
#
_entry.id   AF-A0AAV4JX27-F1
#
_cell.length_a   1.000
_cell.length_b   1.000
_cell.length_c   1.000
_cell.angle_alpha   90.00
_cell.angle_beta   90.00
_cell.angle_gamma   90.00
#
_symmetry.space_group_name_H-M   'P 1'
#
loop_
_entity.id
_entity.type
_entity.pdbx_description
1 polymer ?
#
loop_
_entity_poly.entity_id
_entity_poly.type
_entity_poly.pdbx_seq_one_letter_code
_entity_poly.pdbx_strand_id
1 'polypeptide(L)'
;MQWNVIAKRLTLSKQTIPHYYLNIDICVDKILSIRKQLNTAQEKSGGKKISVNDFIIKASALACKKVPEANSAWMGDFIRQYNTMDISVAVATDNGLITPIVFNVETKACILAVGGAEQVVVVDSEAPSGFRSSHVMTVTLSCDHRVVDGAVGAQWLAEFKTLMEHPEAMLL
;
A
#
# COMPACT_ATOMS: atom_id res chain seq x y z
N MET A 1 -30.61 0.76 4.35
CA MET A 1 -30.22 -0.41 5.18
C MET A 1 -28.70 -0.58 5.28
N GLN A 2 -27.93 -0.35 4.20
CA GLN A 2 -26.47 -0.52 4.16
C GLN A 2 -25.66 0.43 5.06
N TRP A 3 -26.03 1.72 5.15
CA TRP A 3 -25.33 2.71 5.99
C TRP A 3 -25.32 2.38 7.49
N ASN A 4 -26.40 1.81 8.01
CA ASN A 4 -26.50 1.41 9.42
C ASN A 4 -25.53 0.27 9.75
N VAL A 5 -25.34 -0.67 8.81
CA VAL A 5 -24.37 -1.78 8.96
C VAL A 5 -22.94 -1.24 8.96
N ILE A 6 -22.62 -0.31 8.04
CA ILE A 6 -21.29 0.31 7.96
C ILE A 6 -20.98 1.07 9.27
N ALA A 7 -21.90 1.91 9.73
CA ALA A 7 -21.74 2.67 10.97
C ALA A 7 -21.50 1.74 12.17
N LYS A 8 -22.30 0.68 12.32
CA LYS A 8 -22.11 -0.31 13.39
C LYS A 8 -20.74 -0.98 13.33
N ARG A 9 -20.25 -1.36 12.14
CA ARG A 9 -18.93 -1.99 11.97
C ARG A 9 -17.78 -1.04 12.29
N LEU A 10 -17.87 0.21 11.86
CA LEU A 10 -16.86 1.23 12.15
C LEU A 10 -16.80 1.55 13.65
N THR A 11 -17.96 1.72 14.30
CA THR A 11 -18.02 1.94 15.75
C THR A 11 -17.44 0.76 16.51
N LEU A 12 -17.81 -0.48 16.16
CA LEU A 12 -17.26 -1.68 16.79
C LEU A 12 -15.73 -1.73 16.66
N SER A 13 -15.21 -1.47 15.45
CA SER A 13 -13.76 -1.44 15.20
C SER A 13 -13.05 -0.41 16.08
N LYS A 14 -13.51 0.84 16.13
CA LYS A 14 -12.87 1.90 16.92
C LYS A 14 -13.01 1.74 18.44
N GLN A 15 -14.03 1.01 18.91
CA GLN A 15 -14.20 0.74 20.34
C GLN A 15 -13.42 -0.48 20.84
N THR A 16 -13.19 -1.48 19.98
CA THR A 16 -12.61 -2.78 20.40
C THR A 16 -11.14 -2.94 20.03
N ILE A 17 -10.67 -2.28 18.97
CA ILE A 17 -9.30 -2.42 18.48
C ILE A 17 -8.46 -1.23 18.98
N PRO A 18 -7.34 -1.47 19.70
CA PRO A 18 -6.40 -0.43 20.06
C PRO A 18 -5.58 -0.02 18.83
N HIS A 19 -6.04 1.03 18.16
CA HIS A 19 -5.39 1.55 16.96
C HIS A 19 -4.22 2.45 17.32
N TYR A 20 -3.09 2.25 16.66
CA TYR A 20 -2.02 3.23 16.56
C TYR A 20 -1.66 3.47 15.10
N TYR A 21 -1.01 4.61 14.83
CA TYR A 21 -0.71 5.06 13.48
C TYR A 21 0.77 5.32 13.33
N LEU A 22 1.35 4.86 12.23
CA LEU A 22 2.71 5.14 11.81
C LEU A 22 2.66 5.85 10.46
N ASN A 23 3.51 6.86 10.28
CA ASN A 23 3.59 7.65 9.06
C ASN A 23 5.00 7.63 8.50
N ILE A 24 5.12 7.54 7.18
CA ILE A 24 6.38 7.70 6.45
C ILE A 24 6.15 8.50 5.18
N ASP A 25 7.17 9.22 4.76
CA ASP A 25 7.23 9.85 3.44
C ASP A 25 8.08 9.00 2.50
N ILE A 26 7.58 8.81 1.28
CA ILE A 26 8.17 7.94 0.27
C ILE A 26 8.37 8.72 -1.03
N CYS A 27 9.57 8.68 -1.59
CA CYS A 27 9.84 9.23 -2.91
C CYS A 27 9.39 8.27 -4.03
N VAL A 28 8.47 8.71 -4.89
CA VAL A 28 7.86 7.87 -5.94
C VAL A 28 8.36 8.18 -7.35
N ASP A 29 9.39 9.01 -7.51
CA ASP A 29 9.93 9.42 -8.81
C ASP A 29 10.33 8.22 -9.70
N LYS A 30 11.00 7.23 -9.12
CA LYS A 30 11.41 6.01 -9.83
C LYS A 30 10.22 5.17 -10.29
N ILE A 31 9.19 5.02 -9.44
CA ILE A 31 7.95 4.34 -9.83
C ILE A 31 7.29 5.06 -10.99
N LEU A 32 7.21 6.39 -10.95
CA LEU A 32 6.60 7.17 -12.03
C LEU A 32 7.38 7.02 -13.35
N SER A 33 8.70 6.97 -13.28
CA SER A 33 9.58 6.69 -14.43
C SER A 33 9.33 5.31 -15.02
N ILE A 34 9.38 4.24 -14.20
CA ILE A 34 9.14 2.87 -14.65
C ILE A 34 7.71 2.70 -15.18
N ARG A 35 6.71 3.27 -14.50
CA ARG A 35 5.32 3.26 -14.96
C ARG A 35 5.20 3.85 -16.37
N LYS A 36 5.93 4.92 -16.68
CA LYS A 36 5.93 5.52 -18.02
C LYS A 36 6.52 4.56 -19.04
N GLN A 37 7.67 3.93 -18.73
CA GLN A 37 8.31 2.95 -19.60
C GLN A 37 7.43 1.72 -19.85
N LEU A 38 6.84 1.15 -18.79
CA LEU A 38 5.97 -0.01 -18.88
C LEU A 38 4.69 0.29 -19.66
N ASN A 39 4.09 1.46 -19.47
CA ASN A 39 2.90 1.85 -20.24
C ASN A 39 3.21 2.00 -21.74
N THR A 40 4.35 2.61 -22.11
CA THR A 40 4.77 2.67 -23.52
C THR A 40 5.04 1.29 -24.12
N ALA A 41 5.55 0.34 -23.32
CA ALA A 41 5.73 -1.05 -23.76
C ALA A 41 4.39 -1.81 -23.89
N GLN A 42 3.46 -1.59 -22.97
CA GLN A 42 2.12 -2.17 -22.96
C GLN A 42 1.28 -1.67 -24.14
N GLU A 43 1.39 -0.39 -24.53
CA GLU A 43 0.71 0.18 -25.70
C GLU A 43 1.04 -0.57 -27.00
N LYS A 44 2.30 -1.02 -27.16
CA LYS A 44 2.73 -1.83 -28.32
C LYS A 44 2.19 -3.26 -28.30
N SER A 45 1.89 -3.78 -27.11
CA SER A 45 1.45 -5.16 -26.89
C SER A 45 -0.07 -5.29 -26.72
N GLY A 46 -0.83 -4.19 -26.87
CA GLY A 46 -2.28 -4.16 -26.60
C GLY A 46 -2.64 -4.36 -25.12
N GLY A 47 -1.68 -4.11 -24.23
CA GLY A 47 -1.81 -4.33 -22.79
C GLY A 47 -2.62 -3.25 -22.06
N LYS A 48 -2.98 -3.53 -20.80
CA LYS A 48 -3.75 -2.60 -19.97
C LYS A 48 -2.83 -1.56 -19.34
N LYS A 49 -3.36 -0.35 -19.16
CA LYS A 49 -2.63 0.73 -18.49
C LYS A 49 -2.34 0.38 -17.04
N ILE A 50 -1.08 0.52 -16.65
CA ILE A 50 -0.58 0.32 -15.28
C ILE A 50 -0.62 1.65 -14.54
N SER A 51 -1.15 1.61 -13.32
CA SER A 51 -1.26 2.73 -12.38
C SER A 51 -0.25 2.63 -11.24
N VAL A 52 -0.20 3.65 -10.38
CA VAL A 52 0.64 3.61 -9.16
C VAL A 52 0.09 2.61 -8.15
N ASN A 53 -1.22 2.45 -8.08
CA ASN A 53 -1.88 1.55 -7.14
C ASN A 53 -1.50 0.08 -7.37
N ASP A 54 -1.18 -0.31 -8.61
CA ASP A 54 -0.64 -1.64 -8.92
C ASP A 54 0.67 -1.92 -8.18
N PHE A 55 1.56 -0.93 -8.14
CA PHE A 55 2.82 -1.02 -7.40
C PHE A 55 2.58 -1.03 -5.89
N ILE A 56 1.65 -0.22 -5.40
CA ILE A 56 1.30 -0.20 -3.96
C ILE A 56 0.80 -1.57 -3.52
N ILE A 57 -0.12 -2.18 -4.27
CA ILE A 57 -0.66 -3.51 -3.96
C ILE A 57 0.45 -4.57 -3.97
N LYS A 58 1.32 -4.56 -4.98
CA LYS A 58 2.44 -5.51 -5.06
C LYS A 58 3.43 -5.31 -3.91
N ALA A 59 3.81 -4.06 -3.62
CA ALA A 59 4.71 -3.72 -2.53
C ALA A 59 4.15 -4.15 -1.18
N SER A 60 2.86 -3.88 -0.91
CA SER A 60 2.18 -4.31 0.32
C SER A 60 2.19 -5.81 0.49
N ALA A 61 1.91 -6.58 -0.57
CA ALA A 61 1.94 -8.05 -0.49
C ALA A 61 3.36 -8.59 -0.22
N LEU A 62 4.38 -8.02 -0.87
CA LEU A 62 5.77 -8.41 -0.66
C LEU A 62 6.28 -8.01 0.74
N ALA A 63 5.88 -6.85 1.24
CA ALA A 63 6.17 -6.42 2.61
C ALA A 63 5.54 -7.35 3.64
N CYS A 64 4.27 -7.75 3.45
CA CYS A 64 3.60 -8.75 4.28
C CYS A 64 4.24 -10.15 4.20
N LYS A 65 4.89 -10.49 3.07
CA LYS A 65 5.65 -11.74 2.95
C LYS A 65 6.95 -11.71 3.77
N LYS A 66 7.60 -10.54 3.84
CA LYS A 66 8.82 -10.35 4.64
C LYS A 66 8.53 -10.20 6.15
N VAL A 67 7.42 -9.57 6.49
CA VAL A 67 6.97 -9.33 7.87
C VAL A 67 5.59 -9.99 8.05
N PRO A 68 5.54 -11.31 8.25
CA PRO A 68 4.29 -12.07 8.27
C PRO A 68 3.40 -11.77 9.48
N GLU A 69 3.96 -11.23 10.56
CA GLU A 69 3.20 -10.78 11.73
C GLU A 69 2.21 -9.67 11.36
N ALA A 70 2.55 -8.83 10.38
CA ALA A 70 1.64 -7.80 9.87
C ALA A 70 0.45 -8.39 9.09
N ASN A 71 0.56 -9.63 8.59
CA ASN A 71 -0.51 -10.38 7.94
C ASN A 71 -1.18 -11.37 8.91
N SER A 72 -1.62 -10.85 10.04
CA SER A 72 -2.27 -11.65 11.10
C SER A 72 -3.53 -10.97 11.62
N ALA A 73 -4.44 -11.77 12.18
CA ALA A 73 -5.69 -11.28 12.76
C ALA A 73 -5.88 -11.80 14.20
N TRP A 74 -6.41 -10.93 15.06
CA TRP A 74 -6.81 -11.28 16.41
C TRP A 74 -8.17 -12.00 16.41
N MET A 75 -8.21 -13.26 16.85
CA MET A 75 -9.44 -14.08 16.89
C MET A 75 -10.15 -14.05 18.26
N GLY A 76 -9.63 -13.30 19.22
CA GLY A 76 -10.17 -13.19 20.59
C GLY A 76 -9.31 -13.90 21.62
N ASP A 77 -8.90 -15.13 21.30
CA ASP A 77 -8.14 -16.05 22.13
C ASP A 77 -6.76 -16.38 21.54
N PHE A 78 -6.64 -16.43 20.21
CA PHE A 78 -5.38 -16.62 19.51
C PHE A 78 -5.18 -15.63 18.36
N ILE A 79 -3.93 -15.55 17.90
CA ILE A 79 -3.55 -14.80 16.69
C ILE A 79 -3.50 -15.79 15.53
N ARG A 80 -4.23 -15.49 14.45
CA ARG A 80 -4.17 -16.24 13.20
C ARG A 80 -3.28 -15.52 12.20
N GLN A 81 -2.18 -16.15 11.83
CA GLN A 81 -1.31 -15.70 10.75
C GLN A 81 -1.71 -16.34 9.41
N TYR A 82 -1.64 -15.57 8.33
CA TYR A 82 -1.97 -16.03 6.97
C TYR A 82 -0.72 -16.10 6.09
N ASN A 83 -0.63 -17.13 5.26
CA ASN A 83 0.50 -17.35 4.35
C ASN A 83 0.23 -16.79 2.94
N THR A 84 -1.04 -16.57 2.58
CA THR A 84 -1.47 -15.96 1.31
C THR A 84 -1.83 -14.50 1.52
N MET A 85 -1.57 -13.66 0.52
CA MET A 85 -1.80 -12.21 0.61
C MET A 85 -3.03 -11.83 -0.20
N ASP A 86 -4.14 -11.62 0.49
CA ASP A 86 -5.38 -11.11 -0.09
C ASP A 86 -5.55 -9.64 0.28
N ILE A 87 -5.54 -8.75 -0.71
CA ILE A 87 -5.60 -7.31 -0.48
C ILE A 87 -6.98 -6.78 -0.85
N SER A 88 -7.65 -6.18 0.14
CA SER A 88 -8.91 -5.46 -0.08
C SER A 88 -8.63 -4.02 -0.48
N VAL A 89 -9.24 -3.56 -1.57
CA VAL A 89 -9.06 -2.18 -2.05
C VAL A 89 -10.38 -1.43 -1.92
N ALA A 90 -10.33 -0.31 -1.20
CA ALA A 90 -11.48 0.55 -1.01
C ALA A 90 -11.73 1.36 -2.28
N VAL A 91 -12.90 1.17 -2.90
CA VAL A 91 -13.32 1.89 -4.11
C VAL A 91 -14.60 2.66 -3.81
N ALA A 92 -14.53 3.98 -3.98
CA ALA A 92 -15.69 4.85 -3.89
C ALA A 92 -16.50 4.76 -5.19
N THR A 93 -17.81 4.54 -5.05
CA THR A 93 -18.78 4.54 -6.14
C THR A 93 -19.91 5.51 -5.79
N ASP A 94 -20.73 5.91 -6.77
CA ASP A 94 -21.88 6.81 -6.54
C ASP A 94 -22.87 6.24 -5.52
N ASN A 95 -22.94 4.92 -5.40
CA ASN A 95 -23.82 4.21 -4.47
C ASN A 95 -23.18 3.93 -3.10
N GLY A 96 -21.92 4.36 -2.88
CA GLY A 96 -21.20 4.20 -1.62
C GLY A 96 -19.84 3.52 -1.76
N LEU A 97 -19.31 3.04 -0.64
CA LEU A 97 -17.99 2.41 -0.56
C LEU A 97 -18.10 0.89 -0.76
N ILE A 98 -17.36 0.37 -1.73
CA ILE A 98 -17.18 -1.08 -1.93
C ILE A 98 -15.72 -1.46 -1.66
N THR A 99 -15.50 -2.72 -1.28
CA THR A 99 -14.17 -3.26 -0.95
C THR A 99 -13.92 -4.56 -1.70
N PRO A 100 -13.66 -4.52 -3.03
CA PRO A 100 -13.22 -5.71 -3.76
C PRO A 100 -11.91 -6.26 -3.20
N ILE A 101 -11.76 -7.59 -3.27
CA ILE A 101 -10.59 -8.32 -2.80
C ILE A 101 -9.79 -8.82 -3.99
N VAL A 102 -8.49 -8.51 -4.00
CA VAL A 102 -7.51 -9.10 -4.92
C VAL A 102 -6.88 -10.30 -4.21
N PHE A 103 -7.30 -11.50 -4.59
CA PHE A 103 -6.78 -12.73 -3.99
C PHE A 103 -5.38 -13.09 -4.48
N ASN A 104 -4.55 -13.70 -3.62
CA ASN A 104 -3.22 -14.24 -3.92
C ASN A 104 -2.31 -13.27 -4.70
N VAL A 105 -2.17 -12.04 -4.19
CA VAL A 105 -1.42 -10.96 -4.86
C VAL A 105 0.03 -11.34 -5.14
N GLU A 106 0.65 -12.14 -4.26
CA GLU A 106 2.04 -12.56 -4.39
C GLU A 106 2.30 -13.35 -5.68
N THR A 107 1.33 -14.15 -6.12
CA THR A 107 1.43 -14.96 -7.35
C THR A 107 1.01 -14.20 -8.62
N LYS A 108 0.38 -13.03 -8.47
CA LYS A 108 -0.13 -12.26 -9.59
C LYS A 108 0.92 -11.31 -10.15
N ALA A 109 0.94 -11.21 -11.48
CA ALA A 109 1.82 -10.34 -12.26
C ALA A 109 1.35 -8.87 -12.35
N CYS A 110 0.57 -8.40 -11.34
CA CYS A 110 -0.08 -7.09 -11.21
C CYS A 110 -1.50 -6.96 -11.81
N ILE A 111 -2.42 -6.34 -11.06
CA ILE A 111 -3.50 -5.42 -11.52
C ILE A 111 -4.34 -4.96 -10.29
N LEU A 112 -4.47 -3.65 -10.09
CA LEU A 112 -5.67 -2.85 -9.81
C LEU A 112 -5.30 -1.35 -9.73
N ALA A 113 -6.12 -0.47 -10.33
CA ALA A 113 -5.86 0.96 -10.46
C ALA A 113 -6.88 1.87 -9.77
N VAL A 114 -6.43 2.78 -8.88
CA VAL A 114 -7.12 4.05 -8.51
C VAL A 114 -6.12 5.08 -7.93
N GLY A 115 -6.24 6.36 -8.32
CA GLY A 115 -5.82 7.54 -7.53
C GLY A 115 -4.39 8.08 -7.68
N GLY A 116 -4.23 9.41 -7.70
CA GLY A 116 -3.00 10.14 -8.09
C GLY A 116 -2.07 10.56 -6.94
N ALA A 117 -0.86 11.01 -7.30
CA ALA A 117 0.20 11.49 -6.41
C ALA A 117 0.40 13.02 -6.55
N GLU A 118 0.81 13.69 -5.47
CA GLU A 118 1.07 15.13 -5.41
C GLU A 118 2.57 15.45 -5.62
N GLN A 119 2.87 16.65 -6.12
CA GLN A 119 4.24 17.13 -6.33
C GLN A 119 4.72 17.95 -5.13
N VAL A 120 5.91 17.66 -4.61
CA VAL A 120 6.50 18.37 -3.48
C VAL A 120 7.96 18.77 -3.81
N VAL A 121 8.46 19.86 -3.24
CA VAL A 121 9.87 20.25 -3.41
C VAL A 121 10.70 19.58 -2.32
N VAL A 122 11.74 18.83 -2.71
CA VAL A 122 12.65 18.14 -1.80
C VAL A 122 14.03 18.79 -1.87
N VAL A 123 14.71 18.91 -0.73
CA VAL A 123 16.08 19.45 -0.67
C VAL A 123 17.04 18.43 -1.28
N ASP A 124 17.88 18.87 -2.20
CA ASP A 124 18.86 18.02 -2.88
C ASP A 124 20.22 18.74 -2.94
N SER A 125 21.21 18.18 -2.25
CA SER A 125 22.56 18.75 -2.12
C SER A 125 23.35 18.69 -3.42
N GLU A 126 22.95 17.84 -4.37
CA GLU A 126 23.62 17.65 -5.66
C GLU A 126 23.01 18.53 -6.77
N ALA A 127 21.85 19.15 -6.52
CA ALA A 127 21.21 20.07 -7.47
C ALA A 127 21.87 21.46 -7.44
N PRO A 128 22.14 22.12 -8.58
CA PRO A 128 22.75 23.46 -8.64
C PRO A 128 22.01 24.54 -7.84
N SER A 129 20.71 24.34 -7.60
CA SER A 129 19.80 25.21 -6.86
C SER A 129 19.63 24.83 -5.38
N GLY A 130 20.19 23.69 -4.92
CA GLY A 130 19.99 23.14 -3.57
C GLY A 130 18.62 22.47 -3.32
N PHE A 131 17.76 22.45 -4.34
CA PHE A 131 16.42 21.87 -4.30
C PHE A 131 16.09 21.15 -5.61
N ARG A 132 15.35 20.04 -5.51
CA ARG A 132 14.82 19.27 -6.64
C ARG A 132 13.31 19.07 -6.45
N SER A 133 12.53 19.28 -7.51
CA SER A 133 11.12 18.86 -7.51
C SER A 133 11.05 17.34 -7.52
N SER A 134 10.33 16.75 -6.57
CA SER A 134 10.22 15.29 -6.40
C SER A 134 8.78 14.91 -6.04
N HIS A 135 8.31 13.77 -6.51
CA HIS A 135 6.99 13.28 -6.13
C HIS A 135 7.13 12.53 -4.81
N VAL A 136 6.56 13.09 -3.76
CA VAL A 136 6.55 12.48 -2.41
C VAL A 136 5.13 12.07 -2.08
N MET A 137 4.98 10.87 -1.55
CA MET A 137 3.71 10.34 -1.05
C MET A 137 3.87 10.02 0.43
N THR A 138 3.06 10.67 1.27
CA THR A 138 2.92 10.31 2.68
C THR A 138 2.01 9.10 2.81
N VAL A 139 2.47 8.09 3.52
CA VAL A 139 1.74 6.84 3.75
C VAL A 139 1.52 6.65 5.25
N THR A 140 0.26 6.41 5.62
CA THR A 140 -0.15 6.12 6.98
C THR A 140 -0.53 4.65 7.11
N LEU A 141 0.13 3.94 8.01
CA LEU A 141 -0.23 2.58 8.42
C LEU A 141 -0.97 2.63 9.75
N SER A 142 -2.17 2.06 9.79
CA SER A 142 -2.94 1.84 11.02
C SER A 142 -2.81 0.37 11.42
N CYS A 143 -2.43 0.11 12.67
CA CYS A 143 -2.18 -1.24 13.17
C CYS A 143 -3.05 -1.56 14.40
N ASP A 144 -3.35 -2.85 14.57
CA ASP A 144 -3.91 -3.41 15.81
C ASP A 144 -2.78 -3.74 16.77
N HIS A 145 -2.64 -2.95 17.84
CA HIS A 145 -1.53 -3.10 18.80
C HIS A 145 -1.56 -4.43 19.59
N ARG A 146 -2.62 -5.24 19.46
CA ARG A 146 -2.68 -6.59 20.05
C ARG A 146 -1.87 -7.62 19.25
N VAL A 147 -1.63 -7.35 17.97
CA VAL A 147 -0.99 -8.27 17.03
C VAL A 147 0.33 -7.70 16.52
N VAL A 148 0.34 -6.42 16.18
CA VAL A 148 1.49 -5.74 15.58
C VAL A 148 1.98 -4.71 16.58
N ASP A 149 3.22 -4.86 17.04
CA ASP A 149 3.86 -3.85 17.87
C ASP A 149 4.52 -2.75 17.02
N GLY A 150 5.01 -1.70 17.69
CA GLY A 150 5.66 -0.58 17.01
C GLY A 150 6.88 -0.96 16.17
N ALA A 151 7.66 -1.96 16.59
CA ALA A 151 8.86 -2.40 15.89
C ALA A 151 8.52 -3.18 14.62
N VAL A 152 7.59 -4.13 14.70
CA VAL A 152 7.06 -4.88 13.56
C VAL A 152 6.40 -3.93 12.55
N GLY A 153 5.57 -3.00 13.03
CA GLY A 153 4.93 -2.00 12.17
C GLY A 153 5.94 -1.09 11.46
N ALA A 154 7.01 -0.67 12.16
CA ALA A 154 8.09 0.10 11.56
C ALA A 154 8.91 -0.73 10.56
N GLN A 155 9.17 -2.00 10.84
CA GLN A 155 9.86 -2.90 9.94
C GLN A 155 9.06 -3.12 8.65
N TRP A 156 7.75 -3.34 8.76
CA TRP A 156 6.87 -3.46 7.59
C TRP A 156 6.90 -2.18 6.75
N LEU A 157 6.83 -1.00 7.38
CA LEU A 157 6.91 0.28 6.69
C LEU A 157 8.27 0.52 6.03
N ALA A 158 9.37 0.10 6.66
CA ALA A 158 10.70 0.19 6.09
C ALA A 158 10.84 -0.68 4.83
N GLU A 159 10.31 -1.91 4.87
CA GLU A 159 10.28 -2.80 3.72
C GLU A 159 9.38 -2.24 2.59
N PHE A 160 8.18 -1.78 2.94
CA PHE A 160 7.28 -1.13 1.98
C PHE A 160 7.92 0.09 1.33
N LYS A 161 8.57 0.96 2.12
CA LYS A 161 9.32 2.11 1.62
C LYS A 161 10.42 1.70 0.66
N THR A 162 11.22 0.71 1.04
CA THR A 162 12.32 0.21 0.21
C THR A 162 11.81 -0.30 -1.13
N LEU A 163 10.74 -1.10 -1.12
CA LEU A 163 10.12 -1.61 -2.35
C LEU A 163 9.60 -0.47 -3.23
N MET A 164 9.02 0.56 -2.65
CA MET A 164 8.47 1.70 -3.39
C MET A 164 9.57 2.64 -3.94
N GLU A 165 10.66 2.84 -3.21
CA GLU A 165 11.80 3.66 -3.66
C GLU A 165 12.76 2.89 -4.57
N HIS A 166 12.68 1.56 -4.58
CA HIS A 166 13.47 0.65 -5.41
C HIS A 166 12.57 -0.39 -6.08
N PRO A 167 11.77 0.01 -7.08
CA PRO A 167 10.84 -0.89 -7.78
C PRO A 167 11.53 -2.10 -8.44
N GLU A 168 12.82 -2.02 -8.73
CA GLU A 168 13.65 -3.15 -9.17
C GLU A 168 13.63 -4.34 -8.19
N ALA A 169 13.52 -4.06 -6.89
CA ALA A 169 13.46 -5.07 -5.84
C ALA A 169 12.12 -5.85 -5.84
N MET A 170 11.08 -5.36 -6.54
CA MET A 170 9.80 -6.07 -6.67
C MET A 170 9.85 -7.21 -7.71
N LEU A 171 10.90 -7.27 -8.53
CA LEU A 171 11.09 -8.30 -9.56
C LEU A 171 11.82 -9.55 -9.03
N LEU A 172 12.41 -9.47 -7.84
CA LEU A 172 13.15 -10.54 -7.16
C LEU A 172 12.25 -11.26 -6.14
#